data_AF-A0A1Y1N0C9-F1
#
_entry.id   AF-A0A1Y1N0C9-F1
#
_cell.length_a   1.000
_cell.length_b   1.000
_cell.length_c   1.000
_cell.angle_alpha   90.00
_cell.angle_beta   90.00
_cell.angle_gamma   90.00
#
_symmetry.space_group_name_H-M   'P 1'
#
loop_
_entity.id
_entity.type
_entity.pdbx_description
1 polymer ?
#
loop_
_entity_poly.entity_id
_entity_poly.type
_entity_poly.pdbx_seq_one_letter_code
_entity_poly.pdbx_strand_id
1 'polypeptide(L)'
;MDEQVKKSRKKRNPREHANLFTVLTFLYTFPLFLLGNTRDINESDLYETYTGHKASILGKQSQILWQEELDNANTQKRKPSLLKVLVKILGWDFLLIGIAVGFENFIAQ
;
A
#
# COMPACT_ATOMS: atom_id res chain seq x y z
N MET A 1 16.12 14.62 20.71
CA MET A 1 15.73 16.04 20.69
C MET A 1 15.60 16.43 19.23
N ASP A 2 14.47 16.73 18.59
CA ASP A 2 13.04 16.53 18.84
C ASP A 2 12.41 16.71 17.44
N GLU A 3 12.19 15.63 16.69
CA GLU A 3 11.35 15.72 15.48
C GLU A 3 9.90 15.53 15.89
N GLN A 4 9.38 16.51 16.64
CA GLN A 4 7.94 16.76 16.71
C GLN A 4 7.52 17.30 15.34
N VAL A 5 7.46 16.40 14.34
CA VAL A 5 6.79 16.66 13.07
C VAL A 5 5.38 17.06 13.45
N LYS A 6 5.12 18.35 13.38
CA LYS A 6 3.84 19.01 13.66
C LYS A 6 2.80 18.26 12.84
N LYS A 7 2.13 17.30 13.47
CA LYS A 7 1.12 16.44 12.87
C LYS A 7 -0.09 17.33 12.64
N SER A 8 -0.02 18.18 11.62
CA SER A 8 -1.19 18.86 11.10
C SER A 8 -2.20 17.74 10.85
N ARG A 9 -3.44 17.93 11.33
CA ARG A 9 -4.51 16.95 11.12
C ARG A 9 -4.76 16.88 9.61
N LYS A 10 -3.96 16.08 8.88
CA LYS A 10 -4.14 15.84 7.45
C LYS A 10 -5.54 15.27 7.27
N LYS A 11 -6.25 15.74 6.25
CA LYS A 11 -7.62 15.29 6.01
C LYS A 11 -7.62 13.77 5.82
N ARG A 12 -8.53 13.07 6.48
CA ARG A 12 -8.64 11.61 6.36
C ARG A 12 -8.88 11.25 4.90
N ASN A 13 -8.24 10.18 4.43
CA ASN A 13 -8.33 9.79 3.03
C ASN A 13 -9.79 9.44 2.69
N PRO A 14 -10.45 10.12 1.72
CA PRO A 14 -11.83 9.84 1.34
C PRO A 14 -12.01 8.41 0.85
N ARG A 15 -10.91 7.75 0.46
CA ARG A 15 -10.86 6.33 0.10
C ARG A 15 -11.21 5.38 1.27
N GLU A 16 -11.07 5.80 2.53
CA GLU A 16 -11.42 4.97 3.70
C GLU A 16 -12.94 4.86 3.94
N HIS A 17 -13.73 5.77 3.39
CA HIS A 17 -15.20 5.81 3.52
C HIS A 17 -15.92 5.70 2.17
N ALA A 18 -15.19 5.47 1.08
CA ALA A 18 -15.75 5.43 -0.27
C ALA A 18 -16.43 4.09 -0.56
N ASN A 19 -17.58 4.14 -1.24
CA ASN A 19 -18.23 2.95 -1.78
C ASN A 19 -17.31 2.26 -2.81
N LEU A 20 -17.43 0.93 -2.95
CA LEU A 20 -16.69 0.11 -3.92
C LEU A 20 -16.73 0.71 -5.34
N PHE A 21 -17.90 1.21 -5.78
CA PHE A 21 -18.05 1.89 -7.05
C PHE A 21 -17.19 3.17 -7.17
N THR A 22 -17.15 3.99 -6.12
CA THR A 22 -16.36 5.23 -6.07
C THR A 22 -14.85 4.93 -6.06
N VAL A 23 -14.44 3.82 -5.43
CA VAL A 23 -13.04 3.36 -5.45
C VAL A 23 -12.66 2.86 -6.84
N LEU A 24 -13.53 2.07 -7.48
CA LEU A 24 -13.28 1.49 -8.80
C LEU A 24 -13.14 2.57 -9.89
N THR A 25 -14.01 3.59 -9.84
CA THR A 25 -13.99 4.69 -10.81
C THR A 25 -13.04 5.82 -10.44
N PHE A 26 -12.28 5.67 -9.35
CA PHE A 26 -11.39 6.70 -8.81
C PHE A 26 -12.05 8.06 -8.52
N LEU A 27 -13.39 8.13 -8.45
CA LEU A 27 -14.13 9.39 -8.27
C LEU A 27 -13.78 10.12 -6.96
N TYR A 28 -13.23 9.42 -5.97
CA TYR A 28 -12.76 10.03 -4.71
C TYR A 28 -11.56 10.99 -4.91
N THR A 29 -10.83 10.92 -6.02
CA THR A 29 -9.71 11.84 -6.33
C THR A 29 -10.16 13.09 -7.09
N PHE A 30 -11.33 13.06 -7.73
CA PHE A 30 -11.92 14.18 -8.47
C PHE A 30 -11.96 15.52 -7.71
N PRO A 31 -12.34 15.58 -6.42
CA PRO A 31 -12.32 16.85 -5.67
C PRO A 31 -10.91 17.45 -5.53
N LEU A 32 -9.85 16.62 -5.53
CA LEU A 32 -8.48 17.12 -5.49
C LEU A 32 -8.07 17.73 -6.84
N PHE A 33 -8.50 17.15 -7.96
CA PHE A 33 -8.25 17.69 -9.29
C PHE A 33 -8.97 19.03 -9.51
N LEU A 34 -10.22 19.15 -9.07
CA LEU A 34 -10.96 20.42 -9.10
C LEU A 34 -10.27 21.51 -8.27
N LEU A 35 -9.72 21.13 -7.10
CA LEU A 35 -8.97 22.04 -6.24
C LEU A 35 -7.70 22.53 -6.94
N GLY A 36 -6.93 21.61 -7.54
CA GLY A 36 -5.72 21.93 -8.32
C GLY A 36 -6.00 22.80 -9.55
N ASN A 37 -7.19 22.67 -10.15
CA ASN A 37 -7.60 23.54 -11.27
C ASN A 37 -7.94 24.97 -10.82
N THR A 38 -8.33 25.15 -9.55
CA THR A 38 -8.73 26.45 -9.00
C THR A 38 -7.57 27.17 -8.31
N ARG A 39 -6.67 26.42 -7.66
CA ARG A 39 -5.51 26.95 -6.92
C ARG A 39 -4.38 25.92 -6.86
N ASP A 40 -3.16 26.40 -6.61
CA ASP A 40 -2.03 25.51 -6.31
C ASP A 40 -2.27 24.69 -5.03
N ILE A 41 -1.93 23.40 -5.11
CA ILE A 41 -2.13 22.45 -4.03
C ILE A 41 -1.02 22.64 -2.99
N ASN A 42 -1.40 22.85 -1.73
CA ASN A 42 -0.47 22.98 -0.61
C ASN A 42 -0.44 21.69 0.23
N GLU A 43 0.62 21.47 1.02
CA GLU A 43 0.80 20.23 1.80
C GLU A 43 -0.34 19.98 2.81
N SER A 44 -0.99 21.05 3.26
CA SER A 44 -2.16 21.00 4.14
C SER A 44 -3.43 20.45 3.48
N ASP A 45 -3.51 20.49 2.15
CA ASP A 45 -4.65 19.98 1.38
C ASP A 45 -4.49 18.52 0.97
N LEU A 46 -3.28 17.95 1.10
CA LEU A 46 -3.06 16.53 0.84
C LEU A 46 -3.72 15.66 1.92
N TYR A 47 -4.37 14.61 1.45
CA TYR A 47 -4.93 13.58 2.30
C TYR A 47 -3.84 12.79 3.03
N GLU A 48 -4.15 12.28 4.22
CA GLU A 48 -3.29 11.33 4.92
C GLU A 48 -3.13 10.05 4.08
N THR A 49 -1.97 9.40 4.20
CA THR A 49 -1.75 8.10 3.56
C THR A 49 -2.80 7.10 4.02
N TYR A 50 -3.31 6.33 3.07
CA TYR A 50 -4.27 5.27 3.35
C TYR A 50 -3.73 4.36 4.46
N THR A 51 -4.52 4.16 5.51
CA THR A 51 -4.09 3.41 6.69
C THR A 51 -3.55 2.03 6.35
N GLY A 52 -4.10 1.33 5.35
CA GLY A 52 -3.64 0.01 4.91
C GLY A 52 -2.30 -0.02 4.15
N HIS A 53 -1.80 1.10 3.63
CA HIS A 53 -0.51 1.18 2.91
C HIS A 53 0.59 1.84 3.73
N LYS A 54 0.39 1.99 5.04
CA LYS A 54 1.41 2.56 5.92
C LYS A 54 2.62 1.62 6.00
N ALA A 55 3.81 2.16 5.76
CA ALA A 55 5.07 1.42 5.86
C ALA A 55 5.25 0.71 7.21
N SER A 56 4.70 1.29 8.29
CA SER A 56 4.71 0.68 9.62
C SER A 56 3.98 -0.66 9.68
N ILE A 57 2.86 -0.82 8.95
CA ILE A 57 2.10 -2.09 8.93
C ILE A 57 2.88 -3.15 8.17
N LEU A 58 3.35 -2.80 6.98
CA LEU A 58 4.12 -3.73 6.14
C LEU A 58 5.44 -4.12 6.81
N GLY A 59 6.12 -3.17 7.47
CA GLY A 59 7.34 -3.42 8.25
C GLY A 59 7.09 -4.34 9.45
N LYS A 60 5.95 -4.19 10.14
CA LYS A 60 5.58 -5.10 11.23
C LYS A 60 5.31 -6.51 10.72
N GLN A 61 4.56 -6.64 9.62
CA GLN A 61 4.28 -7.95 9.00
C GLN A 61 5.55 -8.63 8.50
N SER A 62 6.44 -7.87 7.85
CA SER A 62 7.71 -8.41 7.35
C SER A 62 8.61 -8.91 8.47
N GLN A 63 8.66 -8.19 9.59
CA GLN A 63 9.45 -8.58 10.74
C GLN A 63 8.91 -9.85 11.42
N ILE A 64 7.60 -10.01 11.52
CA ILE A 64 6.97 -11.25 12.05
C ILE A 64 7.31 -12.44 11.16
N LEU A 65 7.14 -12.29 9.84
CA LEU A 65 7.42 -13.37 8.88
C LEU A 65 8.92 -13.69 8.77
N TRP A 66 9.78 -12.70 8.98
CA TRP A 66 11.23 -12.91 9.06
C TRP A 66 11.61 -13.74 10.28
N GLN A 67 11.02 -13.45 11.45
CA GLN A 67 11.25 -14.24 12.65
C GLN A 67 10.80 -15.71 12.46
N GLU A 68 9.62 -15.91 11.86
CA GLU A 68 9.10 -17.24 11.51
C GLU A 68 10.03 -18.01 10.56
N GLU A 69 10.62 -17.32 9.56
CA GLU A 69 11.57 -17.93 8.63
C GLU A 69 12.90 -18.28 9.31
N LEU A 70 13.38 -17.46 10.26
CA LEU A 70 14.57 -17.77 11.06
C LEU A 70 14.38 -19.03 11.91
N ASP A 71 13.24 -19.13 12.61
CA ASP A 71 12.93 -20.28 13.47
C ASP A 71 12.83 -21.56 12.62
N ASN A 72 12.11 -21.49 11.49
CA ASN A 72 12.01 -22.61 10.55
C ASN A 72 13.35 -23.00 9.92
N ALA A 73 14.20 -22.02 9.59
CA ALA A 73 15.52 -22.28 9.03
C ALA A 73 16.43 -22.99 10.03
N ASN A 74 16.35 -22.61 11.31
CA ASN A 74 17.08 -23.25 12.40
C ASN A 74 16.62 -24.71 12.61
N THR A 75 15.31 -24.96 12.66
CA THR A 75 14.77 -26.34 12.80
C THR A 75 15.17 -27.23 11.62
N GLN A 76 15.20 -26.69 10.40
CA GLN A 76 15.52 -27.44 9.19
C GLN A 76 17.02 -27.45 8.84
N LYS A 77 17.90 -26.88 9.71
CA LYS A 77 19.35 -26.71 9.46
C LYS A 77 19.67 -26.11 8.09
N ARG A 78 18.83 -25.21 7.59
CA ARG A 78 19.00 -24.54 6.29
C ARG A 78 19.33 -23.06 6.48
N LYS A 79 19.82 -22.42 5.43
CA LYS A 79 20.00 -20.97 5.42
C LYS A 79 18.63 -20.27 5.29
N PRO A 80 18.36 -19.23 6.08
CA PRO A 80 17.15 -18.42 5.93
C PRO A 80 17.18 -17.67 4.59
N SER A 81 16.02 -17.53 3.95
CA SER A 81 15.91 -16.85 2.65
C SER A 81 14.97 -15.65 2.74
N LEU A 82 15.53 -14.46 2.56
CA LEU A 82 14.77 -13.21 2.55
C LEU A 82 13.84 -13.11 1.35
N LEU A 83 14.25 -13.64 0.19
CA LEU A 83 13.40 -13.70 -1.00
C LEU A 83 12.11 -14.47 -0.74
N LYS A 84 12.17 -15.55 0.04
CA LYS A 84 10.99 -16.34 0.39
C LYS A 84 9.98 -15.53 1.20
N VAL A 85 10.46 -14.74 2.15
CA VAL A 85 9.62 -13.83 2.97
C VAL A 85 9.04 -12.71 2.10
N LEU A 86 9.85 -12.14 1.20
CA LEU A 86 9.40 -11.08 0.29
C LEU A 86 8.29 -11.58 -0.64
N VAL A 87 8.43 -12.77 -1.23
CA VAL A 87 7.40 -13.41 -2.06
C VAL A 87 6.16 -13.75 -1.24
N LYS A 88 6.29 -14.14 0.04
CA LYS A 88 5.13 -14.41 0.92
C LYS A 88 4.31 -13.15 1.20
N ILE A 89 4.95 -11.98 1.27
CA ILE A 89 4.29 -10.69 1.54
C ILE A 89 3.68 -10.10 0.27
N LEU A 90 4.44 -10.04 -0.82
CA LEU A 90 4.06 -9.30 -2.02
C LEU A 90 3.53 -10.20 -3.14
N GLY A 91 3.80 -11.50 -3.09
CA GLY A 91 3.57 -12.41 -4.22
C GLY A 91 2.10 -12.52 -4.62
N TRP A 92 1.17 -12.48 -3.67
CA TRP A 92 -0.26 -12.51 -3.98
C TRP A 92 -0.72 -11.23 -4.70
N ASP A 93 -0.28 -10.06 -4.25
CA ASP A 93 -0.62 -8.79 -4.90
C ASP A 93 -0.06 -8.75 -6.34
N PHE A 94 1.21 -9.14 -6.53
CA PHE A 94 1.82 -9.22 -7.86
C PHE A 94 1.13 -10.24 -8.77
N LEU A 95 0.72 -11.39 -8.23
CA LEU A 95 0.02 -12.42 -9.00
C LEU A 95 -1.36 -11.93 -9.47
N LEU A 96 -2.13 -11.28 -8.60
CA LEU A 96 -3.44 -10.72 -8.96
C LEU A 96 -3.30 -9.63 -10.04
N ILE A 97 -2.33 -8.73 -9.91
CA ILE A 97 -2.04 -7.72 -10.91
C ILE A 97 -1.61 -8.37 -12.24
N GLY A 98 -0.73 -9.37 -12.18
CA GLY A 98 -0.27 -10.10 -13.36
C GLY A 98 -1.42 -10.81 -14.09
N ILE A 99 -2.36 -11.40 -13.36
CA ILE A 99 -3.57 -12.00 -13.94
C ILE A 99 -4.42 -10.94 -14.63
N ALA A 100 -4.69 -9.80 -13.96
CA ALA A 100 -5.51 -8.73 -14.54
C ALA A 100 -4.92 -8.18 -15.84
N VAL A 101 -3.61 -7.90 -15.86
CA VAL A 101 -2.89 -7.43 -17.06
C VAL A 101 -2.86 -8.51 -18.15
N GLY A 102 -2.68 -9.78 -17.77
CA GLY A 102 -2.74 -10.90 -18.71
C GLY A 102 -4.10 -11.04 -19.38
N PHE A 103 -5.20 -10.81 -18.64
CA PHE A 103 -6.55 -10.79 -19.19
C PHE A 103 -6.76 -9.66 -20.20
N GLU A 104 -6.27 -8.45 -19.93
CA GLU A 104 -6.34 -7.33 -20.90
C GLU A 104 -5.65 -7.70 -22.22
N ASN A 105 -4.43 -8.26 -22.13
CA ASN A 105 -3.67 -8.65 -23.31
C ASN A 105 -4.29 -9.83 -24.08
N PHE A 106 -5.05 -10.70 -23.41
CA PHE A 106 -5.80 -11.79 -24.05
C PHE A 106 -7.06 -11.31 -24.78
N ILE A 107 -7.78 -10.32 -24.23
CA ILE A 107 -8.97 -9.74 -24.86
C ILE A 107 -8.61 -8.89 -26.08
N ALA A 108 -7.40 -8.33 -26.12
CA ALA A 108 -6.92 -7.50 -27.22
C ALA A 108 -6.45 -8.28 -28.46
N GLN A 109 -6.50 -9.62 -28.44
CA GLN A 109 -6.07 -10.53 -29.51
C GLN A 109 -7.26 -11.21 -30.18
#